data_AF-A0A3D2C872-F1
#
_entry.id   AF-A0A3D2C872-F1
#
_cell.length_a   1.000
_cell.length_b   1.000
_cell.length_c   1.000
_cell.angle_alpha   90.00
_cell.angle_beta   90.00
_cell.angle_gamma   90.00
#
_symmetry.space_group_name_H-M   'P 1'
#
loop_
_entity.id
_entity.type
_entity.pdbx_description
1 polymer ?
#
loop_
_entity_poly.entity_id
_entity_poly.type
_entity_poly.pdbx_seq_one_letter_code
_entity_poly.pdbx_strand_id
1 'polypeptide(L)'
;MVLMRTNIDELPELVDLAADLGVDSVGAVHLTVFEEALDHQSLRHEPARSDRAFETARIRGRAHGIRLNLPPDMDGTLHDTPNRRDHLLHLWNALDRVGRSWTTRTLRVLRSRFAVRDWERRTEGRVGCRYLMHRTYISVTGEVTPCCMPGRPVMGNLQEQSFEDIWNGPRYTAMRQGMQNGQPFDCCAHCSVNRREGYLPSDEDTVRPPDQQLDFGAQAAR
;
A
#
# COMPACT_ATOMS: atom_id res chain seq x y z
N MET A 1 9.16 -3.72 -10.20
CA MET A 1 8.58 -4.36 -11.40
C MET A 1 7.06 -4.49 -11.23
N VAL A 2 6.28 -4.17 -12.26
CA VAL A 2 4.84 -4.51 -12.29
C VAL A 2 4.70 -5.87 -12.98
N LEU A 3 4.06 -6.82 -12.28
CA LEU A 3 3.96 -8.21 -12.68
C LEU A 3 2.70 -8.44 -13.50
N MET A 4 2.89 -8.98 -14.69
CA MET A 4 1.87 -9.23 -15.71
C MET A 4 2.10 -10.59 -16.34
N ARG A 5 1.07 -11.12 -17.00
CA ARG A 5 1.13 -12.39 -17.73
C ARG A 5 2.29 -12.47 -18.74
N THR A 6 2.65 -11.34 -19.32
CA THR A 6 3.68 -11.22 -20.36
C THR A 6 5.10 -11.17 -19.82
N ASN A 7 5.33 -10.79 -18.56
CA ASN A 7 6.68 -10.56 -18.02
C ASN A 7 6.98 -11.35 -16.72
N ILE A 8 6.03 -12.11 -16.19
CA ILE A 8 6.20 -12.80 -14.91
C ILE A 8 7.42 -13.74 -14.91
N ASP A 9 7.73 -14.37 -16.04
CA ASP A 9 8.86 -15.29 -16.17
C ASP A 9 10.22 -14.56 -16.26
N GLU A 10 10.23 -13.24 -16.49
CA GLU A 10 11.45 -12.41 -16.50
C GLU A 10 11.87 -11.98 -15.08
N LEU A 11 10.99 -12.12 -14.09
CA LEU A 11 11.27 -11.71 -12.72
C LEU A 11 12.56 -12.34 -12.15
N PRO A 12 12.85 -13.64 -12.32
CA PRO A 12 14.10 -14.23 -11.85
C PRO A 12 15.34 -13.65 -12.56
N GLU A 13 15.26 -13.35 -13.85
CA GLU A 13 16.38 -12.76 -14.60
C GLU A 13 16.63 -11.31 -14.18
N LEU A 14 15.58 -10.57 -13.83
CA LEU A 14 15.72 -9.25 -13.22
C LEU A 14 16.47 -9.31 -11.88
N VAL A 15 16.32 -10.39 -11.10
CA VAL A 15 17.07 -10.57 -9.85
C VAL A 15 18.56 -10.75 -10.12
N ASP A 16 18.91 -11.55 -11.12
CA ASP A 16 20.32 -11.76 -11.52
C ASP A 16 20.93 -10.45 -12.02
N LEU A 17 20.21 -9.74 -12.89
CA LEU A 17 20.63 -8.43 -13.38
C LEU A 17 20.82 -7.43 -12.22
N ALA A 18 19.92 -7.43 -11.23
CA ALA A 18 20.06 -6.58 -10.06
C ALA A 18 21.33 -6.91 -9.26
N ALA A 19 21.71 -8.19 -9.18
CA ALA A 19 22.95 -8.62 -8.55
C ALA A 19 24.18 -8.12 -9.33
N ASP A 20 24.19 -8.28 -10.65
CA ASP A 20 25.29 -7.82 -11.51
C ASP A 20 25.49 -6.30 -11.42
N LEU A 21 24.40 -5.56 -11.25
CA LEU A 21 24.43 -4.10 -11.08
C LEU A 21 24.74 -3.64 -9.64
N GLY A 22 24.90 -4.56 -8.68
CA GLY A 22 25.18 -4.25 -7.28
C GLY A 22 24.00 -3.61 -6.53
N VAL A 23 22.76 -3.91 -6.92
CA VAL A 23 21.54 -3.38 -6.28
C VAL A 23 21.24 -4.14 -4.99
N ASP A 24 20.79 -3.44 -3.95
CA ASP A 24 20.54 -4.05 -2.63
C ASP A 24 19.22 -4.86 -2.52
N SER A 25 18.27 -4.61 -3.41
CA SER A 25 16.92 -5.20 -3.35
C SER A 25 16.09 -5.01 -4.63
N VAL A 26 15.22 -5.98 -4.93
CA VAL A 26 14.21 -5.90 -6.00
C VAL A 26 12.81 -5.90 -5.41
N GLY A 27 11.96 -4.98 -5.84
CA GLY A 27 10.56 -4.91 -5.45
C GLY A 27 9.62 -5.16 -6.63
N ALA A 28 8.56 -5.94 -6.40
CA ALA A 28 7.55 -6.22 -7.41
C ALA A 28 6.13 -6.11 -6.86
N VAL A 29 5.18 -5.75 -7.72
CA VAL A 29 3.74 -5.63 -7.40
C VAL A 29 2.91 -6.20 -8.54
N HIS A 30 1.75 -6.78 -8.25
CA HIS A 30 0.83 -7.21 -9.30
C HIS A 30 0.27 -6.02 -10.09
N LEU A 31 0.00 -6.26 -11.37
CA LEU A 31 -0.80 -5.33 -12.17
C LEU A 31 -2.15 -5.07 -11.49
N THR A 32 -2.41 -3.80 -11.21
CA THR A 32 -3.73 -3.34 -10.81
C THR A 32 -4.55 -3.09 -12.07
N VAL A 33 -5.64 -3.84 -12.25
CA VAL A 33 -6.48 -3.79 -13.45
C VAL A 33 -7.53 -2.70 -13.31
N PHE A 34 -7.31 -1.55 -13.96
CA PHE A 34 -8.26 -0.43 -13.99
C PHE A 34 -9.31 -0.55 -15.10
N GLU A 35 -8.98 -1.24 -16.18
CA GLU A 35 -9.83 -1.41 -17.36
C GLU A 35 -9.97 -2.91 -17.67
N GLU A 36 -11.16 -3.31 -18.12
CA GLU A 36 -11.45 -4.70 -18.52
C GLU A 36 -10.48 -5.20 -19.59
N ALA A 37 -10.06 -4.31 -20.51
CA ALA A 37 -9.09 -4.63 -21.55
C ALA A 37 -7.74 -5.13 -21.00
N LEU A 38 -7.36 -4.75 -19.78
CA LEU A 38 -6.11 -5.20 -19.14
C LEU A 38 -6.28 -6.47 -18.29
N ASP A 39 -7.51 -6.99 -18.15
CA ASP A 39 -7.73 -8.15 -17.30
C ASP A 39 -6.94 -9.38 -17.75
N HIS A 40 -6.87 -9.58 -19.06
CA HIS A 40 -6.09 -10.66 -19.65
C HIS A 40 -4.58 -10.57 -19.33
N GLN A 41 -4.07 -9.47 -18.78
CA GLN A 41 -2.68 -9.39 -18.30
C GLN A 41 -2.54 -9.72 -16.81
N SER A 42 -3.64 -9.81 -16.07
CA SER A 42 -3.63 -10.13 -14.64
C SER A 42 -3.18 -11.56 -14.39
N LEU A 43 -2.34 -11.74 -13.37
CA LEU A 43 -1.85 -13.05 -12.92
C LEU A 43 -2.88 -13.83 -12.09
N ARG A 44 -4.04 -13.23 -11.75
CA ARG A 44 -5.15 -13.93 -11.08
C ARG A 44 -5.66 -15.13 -11.86
N HIS A 45 -5.44 -15.14 -13.17
CA HIS A 45 -5.85 -16.22 -14.07
C HIS A 45 -4.79 -17.32 -14.21
N GLU A 46 -3.58 -17.09 -13.69
CA GLU A 46 -2.45 -18.03 -13.80
C GLU A 46 -1.69 -18.16 -12.46
N PRO A 47 -2.37 -18.50 -11.35
CA PRO A 47 -1.78 -18.45 -10.01
C PRO A 47 -0.54 -19.34 -9.87
N ALA A 48 -0.62 -20.59 -10.33
CA ALA A 48 0.50 -21.52 -10.27
C ALA A 48 1.73 -21.10 -11.11
N ARG A 49 1.56 -20.26 -12.15
CA ARG A 49 2.69 -19.71 -12.90
C ARG A 49 3.34 -18.56 -12.12
N SER A 50 2.52 -17.68 -11.54
CA SER A 50 2.99 -16.60 -10.66
C SER A 50 3.81 -17.15 -9.49
N ASP A 51 3.28 -18.13 -8.76
CA ASP A 51 3.93 -18.67 -7.57
C ASP A 51 5.25 -19.39 -7.92
N ARG A 52 5.32 -20.09 -9.06
CA ARG A 52 6.57 -20.68 -9.56
C ARG A 52 7.64 -19.64 -9.89
N ALA A 53 7.25 -18.53 -10.53
CA ALA A 53 8.16 -17.44 -10.81
C ALA A 53 8.66 -16.76 -9.52
N PHE A 54 7.78 -16.57 -8.52
CA PHE A 54 8.15 -16.04 -7.22
C PHE A 54 9.14 -16.94 -6.49
N GLU A 55 8.90 -18.25 -6.46
CA GLU A 55 9.84 -19.18 -5.81
C GLU A 55 11.20 -19.17 -6.51
N THR A 56 11.21 -19.20 -7.84
CA THR A 56 12.47 -19.12 -8.62
C THR A 56 13.21 -17.82 -8.33
N ALA A 57 12.51 -16.69 -8.28
CA ALA A 57 13.09 -15.40 -7.93
C ALA A 57 13.66 -15.40 -6.50
N ARG A 58 12.96 -15.97 -5.52
CA ARG A 58 13.46 -16.11 -4.13
C ARG A 58 14.70 -16.98 -4.05
N ILE A 59 14.77 -18.09 -4.79
CA ILE A 59 15.97 -18.94 -4.87
C ILE A 59 17.16 -18.12 -5.38
N ARG A 60 17.01 -17.38 -6.49
CA ARG A 60 18.06 -16.52 -7.05
C ARG A 60 18.44 -15.39 -6.10
N GLY A 61 17.45 -14.74 -5.48
CA GLY A 61 17.68 -13.69 -4.50
C GLY A 61 18.52 -14.15 -3.32
N ARG A 62 18.23 -15.34 -2.77
CA ARG A 62 19.04 -15.96 -1.71
C ARG A 62 20.46 -16.27 -2.18
N ALA A 63 20.64 -16.76 -3.40
CA ALA A 63 21.96 -17.09 -3.95
C ALA A 63 22.84 -15.83 -4.14
N HIS A 64 22.23 -14.71 -4.53
CA HIS A 64 22.94 -13.45 -4.79
C HIS A 64 22.95 -12.48 -3.59
N GLY A 65 22.29 -12.81 -2.48
CA GLY A 65 22.13 -11.90 -1.34
C GLY A 65 21.22 -10.70 -1.63
N ILE A 66 20.37 -10.78 -2.65
CA ILE A 66 19.41 -9.75 -3.04
C ILE A 66 18.13 -9.90 -2.21
N ARG A 67 17.72 -8.82 -1.53
CA ARG A 67 16.45 -8.80 -0.80
C ARG A 67 15.29 -8.61 -1.77
N LEU A 68 14.25 -9.41 -1.62
CA LEU A 68 13.04 -9.29 -2.43
C LEU A 68 11.88 -8.71 -1.61
N ASN A 69 11.15 -7.79 -2.23
CA ASN A 69 9.84 -7.35 -1.75
C ASN A 69 8.80 -7.78 -2.78
N LEU A 70 8.33 -9.02 -2.66
CA LEU A 70 7.32 -9.60 -3.54
C LEU A 70 5.94 -9.57 -2.87
N PRO A 71 4.85 -9.61 -3.64
CA PRO A 71 3.54 -9.91 -3.10
C PRO A 71 3.52 -11.29 -2.40
N PRO A 72 2.48 -11.57 -1.59
CA PRO A 72 2.19 -12.94 -1.17
C PRO A 72 2.00 -13.84 -2.39
N ASP A 73 2.14 -15.15 -2.19
CA ASP A 73 1.68 -16.12 -3.18
C ASP A 73 0.16 -15.96 -3.39
N MET A 74 -0.35 -16.51 -4.48
CA MET A 74 -1.73 -16.28 -4.91
C MET A 74 -2.78 -16.90 -3.97
N ASP A 75 -2.36 -17.82 -3.10
CA ASP A 75 -3.17 -18.37 -2.00
C ASP A 75 -3.13 -17.52 -0.71
N GLY A 76 -2.35 -16.43 -0.70
CA GLY A 76 -2.15 -15.53 0.43
C GLY A 76 -0.93 -15.86 1.31
N THR A 77 -0.16 -16.90 0.99
CA THR A 77 1.04 -17.27 1.76
C THR A 77 2.08 -16.16 1.70
N LEU A 78 2.49 -15.69 2.87
CA LEU A 78 3.56 -14.70 3.03
C LEU A 78 4.90 -15.40 3.18
N HIS A 79 5.84 -15.05 2.32
CA HIS A 79 7.23 -15.53 2.38
C HIS A 79 8.17 -14.39 2.79
N ASP A 80 9.31 -14.75 3.37
CA ASP A 80 10.36 -13.81 3.79
C ASP A 80 9.89 -12.74 4.80
N THR A 81 9.42 -13.18 5.97
CA THR A 81 9.32 -12.29 7.12
C THR A 81 10.72 -11.88 7.59
N PRO A 82 11.01 -10.58 7.81
CA PRO A 82 12.35 -10.13 8.19
C PRO A 82 12.84 -10.84 9.45
N ASN A 83 13.98 -11.52 9.36
CA ASN A 83 14.58 -12.18 10.51
C ASN A 83 15.51 -11.21 11.27
N ARG A 84 16.02 -11.61 12.44
CA ARG A 84 16.92 -10.76 13.25
C ARG A 84 18.20 -10.35 12.52
N ARG A 85 18.74 -11.17 11.62
CA ARG A 85 19.94 -10.84 10.84
C ARG A 85 19.65 -9.77 9.79
N ASP A 86 18.49 -9.80 9.15
CA ASP A 86 18.08 -8.77 8.19
C ASP A 86 17.94 -7.41 8.87
N HIS A 87 17.44 -7.39 10.12
CA HIS A 87 17.39 -6.17 10.93
C HIS A 87 18.78 -5.62 11.27
N LEU A 88 19.75 -6.49 11.57
CA LEU A 88 21.13 -6.09 11.88
C LEU A 88 21.86 -5.56 10.64
N LEU A 89 21.71 -6.20 9.49
CA LEU A 89 22.24 -5.73 8.21
C LEU A 89 21.61 -4.40 7.78
N HIS A 90 20.30 -4.24 7.99
CA HIS A 90 19.64 -2.95 7.80
C HIS A 90 20.22 -1.86 8.70
N LEU A 91 20.53 -2.18 9.95
CA LEU A 91 21.14 -1.25 10.90
C LEU A 91 22.57 -0.88 10.46
N TRP A 92 23.33 -1.85 9.95
CA TRP A 92 24.68 -1.62 9.46
C TRP A 92 24.70 -0.74 8.20
N ASN A 93 23.90 -1.05 7.18
CA ASN A 93 23.79 -0.22 5.97
C ASN A 93 23.20 1.17 6.25
N ALA A 94 22.35 1.27 7.29
CA ALA A 94 21.86 2.53 7.81
C ALA A 94 22.98 3.37 8.47
N LEU A 95 23.91 2.72 9.18
CA LEU A 95 25.07 3.35 9.80
C LEU A 95 26.12 3.78 8.77
N ASP A 96 26.30 3.01 7.70
CA ASP A 96 27.24 3.30 6.61
C ASP A 96 26.81 4.52 5.77
N ARG A 97 25.53 4.89 5.83
CA ARG A 97 24.94 6.05 5.13
C ARG A 97 24.81 7.31 6.01
N VAL A 98 25.47 7.37 7.18
CA VAL A 98 25.27 8.44 8.17
C VAL A 98 25.95 9.75 7.74
N GLY A 99 25.16 10.63 7.11
CA GLY A 99 25.31 12.08 7.14
C GLY A 99 24.26 12.74 8.05
N ARG A 100 24.48 14.00 8.49
CA ARG A 100 23.62 14.74 9.45
C ARG A 100 22.14 14.89 9.03
N SER A 101 21.78 14.74 7.75
CA SER A 101 20.37 14.76 7.31
C SER A 101 19.65 13.43 7.50
N TRP A 102 20.39 12.33 7.69
CA TRP A 102 19.83 10.98 7.77
C TRP A 102 19.44 10.62 9.22
N THR A 103 20.16 11.09 10.24
CA THR A 103 19.82 10.84 11.65
C THR A 103 18.46 11.41 12.03
N THR A 104 18.13 12.64 11.60
CA THR A 104 16.82 13.26 11.83
C THR A 104 15.70 12.54 11.07
N ARG A 105 15.96 12.11 9.82
CA ARG A 105 15.03 11.31 9.03
C ARG A 105 14.78 9.94 9.65
N THR A 106 15.82 9.25 10.09
CA THR A 106 15.72 7.91 10.68
C THR A 106 15.02 7.95 12.04
N LEU A 107 15.34 8.92 12.89
CA LEU A 107 14.61 9.15 14.14
C LEU A 107 13.13 9.44 13.89
N ARG A 108 12.80 10.25 12.87
CA ARG A 108 11.42 10.51 12.46
C ARG A 108 10.71 9.24 11.99
N VAL A 109 11.33 8.47 11.10
CA VAL A 109 10.77 7.21 10.58
C VAL A 109 10.56 6.20 11.69
N LEU A 110 11.53 6.04 12.59
CA LEU A 110 11.43 5.13 13.73
C LEU A 110 10.31 5.57 14.67
N ARG A 111 10.24 6.87 15.03
CA ARG A 111 9.18 7.42 15.86
C ARG A 111 7.80 7.18 15.25
N SER A 112 7.62 7.48 13.96
CA SER A 112 6.35 7.22 13.26
C SER A 112 6.01 5.73 13.21
N ARG A 113 7.00 4.85 12.97
CA ARG A 113 6.77 3.39 12.99
C ARG A 113 6.33 2.89 14.37
N PHE A 114 6.94 3.40 15.44
CA PHE A 114 6.54 3.06 16.80
C PHE A 114 5.14 3.59 17.12
N ALA A 115 4.86 4.85 16.78
CA ALA A 115 3.55 5.47 16.99
C ALA A 115 2.43 4.71 16.24
N VAL A 116 2.66 4.33 14.98
CA VAL A 116 1.70 3.55 14.19
C VAL A 116 1.51 2.14 14.78
N ARG A 117 2.58 1.43 15.14
CA ARG A 117 2.45 0.07 15.75
C ARG A 117 1.75 0.11 17.10
N ASP A 118 2.01 1.14 17.89
CA ASP A 118 1.35 1.32 19.18
C ASP A 118 -0.14 1.60 19.02
N TRP A 119 -0.47 2.49 18.09
CA TRP A 119 -1.83 2.80 17.70
C TRP A 119 -2.60 1.60 17.14
N GLU A 120 -2.00 0.82 16.23
CA GLU A 120 -2.59 -0.43 15.71
C GLU A 120 -2.88 -1.44 16.82
N ARG A 121 -1.99 -1.55 17.83
CA ARG A 121 -2.23 -2.42 19.00
C ARG A 121 -3.38 -1.92 19.86
N ARG A 122 -3.42 -0.63 20.18
CA ARG A 122 -4.49 -0.05 21.03
C ARG A 122 -5.86 -0.15 20.37
N THR A 123 -5.90 0.02 19.05
CA THR A 123 -7.15 -0.06 18.27
C THR A 123 -7.55 -1.49 17.93
N GLU A 124 -6.72 -2.49 18.25
CA GLU A 124 -6.93 -3.90 17.90
C GLU A 124 -7.24 -4.11 16.41
N GLY A 125 -6.68 -3.27 15.52
CA GLY A 125 -6.92 -3.35 14.07
C GLY A 125 -8.23 -2.72 13.59
N ARG A 126 -9.02 -2.08 14.46
CA ARG A 126 -10.32 -1.47 14.15
C ARG A 126 -10.25 -0.10 13.47
N VAL A 127 -9.28 0.03 12.57
CA VAL A 127 -8.91 1.30 11.92
C VAL A 127 -9.76 1.54 10.67
N GLY A 128 -10.26 2.76 10.51
CA GLY A 128 -11.06 3.15 9.36
C GLY A 128 -10.32 3.17 8.04
N CYS A 129 -11.03 2.91 6.93
CA CYS A 129 -10.50 3.16 5.60
C CYS A 129 -10.13 4.64 5.46
N ARG A 130 -8.83 4.93 5.57
CA ARG A 130 -8.31 6.30 5.56
C ARG A 130 -8.48 7.00 4.23
N TYR A 131 -8.56 6.23 3.14
CA TYR A 131 -8.92 6.79 1.84
C TYR A 131 -10.33 7.38 1.91
N LEU A 132 -11.34 6.58 2.25
CA LEU A 132 -12.72 7.05 2.28
C LEU A 132 -12.98 8.22 3.25
N MET A 133 -12.28 8.24 4.38
CA MET A 133 -12.50 9.25 5.44
C MET A 133 -11.72 10.55 5.20
N HIS A 134 -10.50 10.48 4.68
CA HIS A 134 -9.56 11.61 4.70
C HIS A 134 -8.90 11.90 3.35
N ARG A 135 -9.20 11.13 2.30
CA ARG A 135 -8.59 11.28 0.96
C ARG A 135 -9.61 11.04 -0.14
N THR A 136 -9.23 11.40 -1.36
CA THR A 136 -9.98 11.07 -2.57
C THR A 136 -9.01 10.78 -3.69
N TYR A 137 -9.49 10.18 -4.76
CA TYR A 137 -8.78 10.10 -6.02
C TYR A 137 -9.54 10.92 -7.06
N ILE A 138 -8.81 11.74 -7.81
CA ILE A 138 -9.38 12.58 -8.87
C ILE A 138 -8.67 12.17 -10.15
N SER A 139 -9.44 11.72 -11.14
CA SER A 139 -8.90 11.37 -12.45
C SER A 139 -8.51 12.62 -13.25
N VAL A 140 -7.75 12.44 -14.33
CA VAL A 140 -7.40 13.52 -15.26
C VAL A 140 -8.62 14.15 -15.95
N THR A 141 -9.73 13.41 -16.02
CA THR A 141 -11.02 13.87 -16.55
C THR A 141 -11.89 14.55 -15.49
N GLY A 142 -11.38 14.74 -14.27
CA GLY A 142 -12.09 15.42 -13.19
C GLY A 142 -13.06 14.54 -12.39
N GLU A 143 -13.16 13.25 -12.71
CA GLU A 143 -14.00 12.32 -11.95
C GLU A 143 -13.40 12.10 -10.56
N VAL A 144 -14.24 12.24 -9.54
CA VAL A 144 -13.86 12.06 -8.14
C VAL A 144 -14.30 10.66 -7.69
N THR A 145 -13.39 9.86 -7.15
CA THR A 145 -13.67 8.52 -6.59
C THR A 145 -13.15 8.41 -5.15
N PRO A 146 -13.75 7.58 -4.29
CA PRO A 146 -13.35 7.48 -2.88
C PRO A 146 -11.94 6.92 -2.65
N CYS A 147 -11.37 6.25 -3.64
CA CYS A 147 -10.07 5.58 -3.56
C CYS A 147 -9.55 5.29 -4.97
N CYS A 148 -8.24 5.22 -5.14
CA CYS A 148 -7.58 4.87 -6.39
C CYS A 148 -7.65 3.36 -6.74
N MET A 149 -8.38 2.55 -5.98
CA MET A 149 -8.56 1.13 -6.31
C MET A 149 -9.62 1.00 -7.43
N PRO A 150 -9.48 0.04 -8.35
CA PRO A 150 -10.50 -0.25 -9.36
C PRO A 150 -11.86 -0.63 -8.74
N GLY A 151 -12.94 -0.42 -9.48
CA GLY A 151 -14.31 -0.76 -9.06
C GLY A 151 -14.93 0.19 -8.03
N ARG A 152 -14.31 1.35 -7.80
CA ARG A 152 -14.88 2.40 -6.93
C ARG A 152 -15.92 3.22 -7.70
N PRO A 153 -17.06 3.56 -7.09
CA PRO A 153 -18.05 4.38 -7.75
C PRO A 153 -17.50 5.80 -7.96
N VAL A 154 -17.84 6.40 -9.10
CA VAL A 154 -17.66 7.83 -9.32
C VAL A 154 -18.62 8.59 -8.40
N MET A 155 -18.08 9.54 -7.65
CA MET A 155 -18.82 10.33 -6.66
C MET A 155 -19.39 11.61 -7.25
N GLY A 156 -18.72 12.14 -8.27
CA GLY A 156 -19.09 13.34 -9.02
C GLY A 156 -17.95 13.72 -9.97
N ASN A 157 -18.09 14.84 -10.66
CA ASN A 157 -17.05 15.38 -11.54
C ASN A 157 -16.80 16.86 -11.22
N LEU A 158 -15.53 17.25 -11.06
CA LEU A 158 -15.12 18.63 -10.76
C LEU A 158 -15.41 19.63 -11.88
N GLN A 159 -15.71 19.14 -13.09
CA GLN A 159 -16.18 19.99 -14.20
C GLN A 159 -17.64 20.42 -14.02
N GLU A 160 -18.40 19.75 -13.16
CA GLU A 160 -19.85 19.96 -13.00
C GLU A 160 -20.24 20.43 -11.59
N GLN A 161 -19.50 20.00 -10.57
CA GLN A 161 -19.83 20.22 -9.16
C GLN A 161 -18.59 20.70 -8.39
N SER A 162 -18.80 21.47 -7.32
CA SER A 162 -17.70 21.83 -6.43
C SER A 162 -17.18 20.59 -5.69
N PHE A 163 -15.90 20.59 -5.33
CA PHE A 163 -15.33 19.50 -4.54
C PHE A 163 -16.08 19.30 -3.22
N GLU A 164 -16.51 20.39 -2.56
CA GLU A 164 -17.22 20.34 -1.29
C GLU A 164 -18.59 19.65 -1.42
N ASP A 165 -19.33 19.95 -2.49
CA ASP A 165 -20.62 19.32 -2.79
C ASP A 165 -20.46 17.82 -3.05
N ILE A 166 -19.41 17.44 -3.78
CA ILE A 166 -19.11 16.02 -4.04
C ILE A 166 -18.71 15.33 -2.73
N TRP A 167 -17.78 15.91 -1.97
CA TRP A 167 -17.20 15.33 -0.76
C TRP A 167 -18.21 15.14 0.37
N ASN A 168 -19.15 16.08 0.52
CA ASN A 168 -20.23 16.03 1.50
C ASN A 168 -21.53 15.44 0.91
N GLY A 169 -21.51 15.07 -0.37
CA GLY A 169 -22.65 14.55 -1.08
C GLY A 169 -23.15 13.19 -0.58
N PRO A 170 -24.33 12.75 -1.05
CA PRO A 170 -25.01 11.56 -0.54
C PRO A 170 -24.21 10.27 -0.75
N ARG A 171 -23.46 10.14 -1.85
CA ARG A 171 -22.66 8.92 -2.14
C ARG A 171 -21.51 8.74 -1.15
N TYR A 172 -20.74 9.80 -0.89
CA TYR A 172 -19.67 9.78 0.10
C TYR A 172 -20.21 9.53 1.50
N THR A 173 -21.28 10.24 1.88
CA THR A 173 -21.93 10.08 3.19
C THR A 173 -22.41 8.64 3.41
N ALA A 174 -23.09 8.04 2.43
CA ALA A 174 -23.57 6.67 2.50
C ALA A 174 -22.41 5.66 2.63
N MET A 175 -21.34 5.82 1.84
CA MET A 175 -20.18 4.92 1.94
C MET A 175 -19.47 5.04 3.29
N ARG A 176 -19.32 6.27 3.83
CA ARG A 176 -18.72 6.48 5.16
C ARG A 176 -19.57 5.85 6.26
N GLN A 177 -20.89 6.04 6.22
CA GLN A 177 -21.82 5.42 7.16
C GLN A 177 -21.78 3.88 7.08
N GLY A 178 -21.78 3.30 5.87
CA GLY A 178 -21.65 1.86 5.70
C GLY A 178 -20.36 1.32 6.33
N MET A 179 -19.23 2.00 6.08
CA MET A 179 -17.94 1.63 6.70
C MET A 179 -17.99 1.71 8.24
N GLN A 180 -18.65 2.73 8.78
CA GLN A 180 -18.80 2.98 10.21
C GLN A 180 -19.72 1.98 10.92
N ASN A 181 -20.74 1.49 10.21
CA ASN A 181 -21.75 0.58 10.75
C ASN A 181 -21.36 -0.90 10.56
N GLY A 182 -20.15 -1.20 10.11
CA GLY A 182 -19.73 -2.58 9.79
C GLY A 182 -20.42 -3.16 8.56
N GLN A 183 -21.04 -2.32 7.73
CA GLN A 183 -21.72 -2.67 6.48
C GLN A 183 -21.06 -1.94 5.30
N PRO A 184 -19.77 -2.20 5.02
CA PRO A 184 -19.09 -1.57 3.91
C PRO A 184 -19.73 -1.98 2.58
N PHE A 185 -19.71 -1.08 1.60
CA PHE A 185 -20.11 -1.39 0.23
C PHE A 185 -19.24 -2.52 -0.32
N ASP A 186 -19.74 -3.31 -1.26
CA ASP A 186 -19.06 -4.52 -1.79
C ASP A 186 -17.62 -4.26 -2.23
N CYS A 187 -17.39 -3.16 -2.95
CA CYS A 187 -16.05 -2.76 -3.37
C CYS A 187 -15.08 -2.60 -2.17
N CYS A 188 -15.56 -2.21 -0.99
CA CYS A 188 -14.81 -2.02 0.24
C CYS A 188 -14.76 -3.29 1.11
N ALA A 189 -15.79 -4.15 1.05
CA ALA A 189 -15.92 -5.33 1.91
C ALA A 189 -14.77 -6.34 1.74
N HIS A 190 -14.26 -6.46 0.51
CA HIS A 190 -13.16 -7.38 0.16
C HIS A 190 -11.84 -6.67 -0.11
N CYS A 191 -11.70 -5.42 0.34
CA CYS A 191 -10.48 -4.64 0.12
C CYS A 191 -9.38 -5.06 1.10
N SER A 192 -8.15 -5.28 0.62
CA SER A 192 -6.98 -5.60 1.46
C SER A 192 -6.63 -4.53 2.49
N VAL A 193 -7.10 -3.29 2.29
CA VAL A 193 -6.95 -2.17 3.24
C VAL A 193 -8.02 -2.22 4.34
N ASN A 194 -9.12 -2.94 4.12
CA ASN A 194 -10.22 -3.07 5.06
C ASN A 194 -10.11 -4.42 5.79
N ARG A 195 -9.60 -4.42 7.02
CA ARG A 195 -9.52 -5.65 7.83
C ARG A 195 -10.89 -6.05 8.35
N ARG A 196 -11.06 -7.37 8.52
CA ARG A 196 -12.33 -8.03 8.89
C ARG A 196 -12.90 -7.55 10.23
N GLU A 197 -12.08 -7.00 11.12
CA GLU A 197 -12.49 -6.51 12.45
C GLU A 197 -13.27 -5.18 12.41
N GLY A 198 -13.27 -4.43 11.29
CA GLY A 198 -14.14 -3.27 11.06
C GLY A 198 -13.71 -1.95 11.72
N TYR A 199 -14.16 -0.82 11.17
CA TYR A 199 -13.91 0.54 11.69
C TYR A 199 -14.91 0.92 12.79
N LEU A 200 -14.44 1.48 13.92
CA LEU A 200 -15.32 2.01 15.00
C LEU A 200 -15.19 3.53 15.17
N PRO A 201 -15.96 4.36 14.45
CA PRO A 201 -15.84 5.83 14.49
C PRO A 201 -16.16 6.49 15.84
N SER A 202 -16.82 5.79 16.76
CA SER A 202 -17.11 6.29 18.11
C SER A 202 -15.91 6.24 19.04
N ASP A 203 -14.84 5.55 18.64
CA ASP A 203 -13.57 5.49 19.35
C ASP A 203 -12.59 6.47 18.71
N GLU A 204 -12.33 7.60 19.38
CA GLU A 204 -11.40 8.64 18.90
C GLU A 204 -10.00 8.08 18.61
N ASP A 205 -9.60 7.00 19.30
CA ASP A 205 -8.34 6.34 19.06
C ASP A 205 -8.29 5.62 17.71
N THR A 206 -9.40 5.40 17.00
CA THR A 206 -9.40 4.70 15.70
C THR A 206 -9.47 5.64 14.48
N VAL A 207 -9.75 6.93 14.70
CA VAL A 207 -10.09 7.91 13.65
C VAL A 207 -8.87 8.35 12.83
N ARG A 208 -7.67 8.38 13.44
CA ARG A 208 -6.42 8.73 12.77
C ARG A 208 -5.18 8.15 13.48
N PRO A 209 -4.14 7.73 12.74
CA PRO A 209 -2.84 7.48 13.35
C PRO A 209 -2.29 8.77 13.98
N PRO A 210 -1.52 8.68 15.07
CA PRO A 210 -0.72 9.80 15.53
C PRO A 210 0.19 10.29 14.40
N ASP A 211 0.33 11.61 14.26
CA ASP A 211 1.43 12.25 13.55
C ASP A 211 1.39 12.24 12.01
N GLN A 212 0.30 11.83 11.36
CA GLN A 212 0.22 11.84 9.89
C GLN A 212 -0.39 13.12 9.29
N GLN A 213 -0.29 14.24 10.00
CA GLN A 213 -0.15 15.51 9.28
C GLN A 213 1.16 15.40 8.51
N LEU A 214 1.06 15.35 7.18
CA LEU A 214 2.13 15.93 6.37
C LEU A 214 2.24 17.35 6.88
N ASP A 215 3.31 17.64 7.61
CA ASP A 215 3.60 18.97 8.12
C ASP A 215 3.78 19.89 6.91
N PHE A 216 2.67 20.44 6.40
CA PHE A 216 2.65 21.53 5.44
C PHE A 216 2.86 22.87 6.15
N GLY A 217 3.13 22.85 7.47
CA GLY A 217 3.18 24.00 8.36
C GLY A 217 4.59 24.38 8.80
N ALA A 218 5.51 24.57 7.85
CA ALA A 218 6.75 25.32 8.11
C ALA A 218 7.32 26.09 6.91
N GLN A 219 6.50 26.40 5.89
CA GLN A 219 6.93 27.25 4.75
C GLN A 219 5.91 28.32 4.32
N ALA A 220 4.85 28.58 5.10
CA ALA A 220 3.92 29.69 4.84
C ALA A 220 4.16 30.91 5.76
N ALA A 221 5.43 31.21 6.05
CA ALA A 221 5.84 32.44 6.73
C ALA A 221 7.28 32.82 6.33
N ARG A 222 7.45 33.22 5.07
CA ARG A 222 8.49 34.16 4.62
C ARG A 222 7.94 34.99 3.47
#